data_AF-A0A9P7Y8C1-F1
#
_entry.id   AF-A0A9P7Y8C1-F1
#
_cell.length_a   1.000
_cell.length_b   1.000
_cell.length_c   1.000
_cell.angle_alpha   90.00
_cell.angle_beta   90.00
_cell.angle_gamma   90.00
#
_symmetry.space_group_name_H-M   'P 1'
#
loop_
_entity.id
_entity.type
_entity.pdbx_description
1 polymer ?
#
loop_
_entity_poly.entity_id
_entity_poly.type
_entity_poly.pdbx_seq_one_letter_code
_entity_poly.pdbx_strand_id
1 'polypeptide(L)'
;DKPHADWEDIVIMINYILAYDEHQYRDERQRLQMILLLLIISDDEERLGAIVRSDCYRKEEESLTYQDVRLFLAPSKTEASSLRLKITYRNRKEERGNAKKRQVFLGGVKQEYFPRADHAHCIVTYFLSLAFMDNAIEAVLTPSDLFKLKNHGVYDIPLVFRQSVMSTPIFRRMEGIGSKRLSLNLPWSSTSAPNEIQRVVRMAGFEERFTLYNIRRGVNNSITDKLFGVDEDIQQLLTDREGLKARQRDMPQDLSEIKAELAGIRRKLSKRKEHLKKVGLKELRGKHFKDLPSLFLQLQLRPDTITESTTTQETIYRAYLVDSLYTQTGRAESMLTAVNALVVHCTGSKVLRSSTRPLIVTDNSGFTVQDSELLLELQHVTSPSLTWR
;
A
#
# COMPACT_ATOMS: atom_id res chain seq x y z
N ASP A 1 -22.69 -0.42 -18.50
CA ASP A 1 -21.85 0.26 -17.49
C ASP A 1 -20.36 0.12 -17.76
N LYS A 2 -19.52 1.01 -17.22
CA LYS A 2 -18.06 0.84 -17.31
C LYS A 2 -17.60 -0.17 -16.25
N PRO A 3 -16.66 -1.08 -16.58
CA PRO A 3 -16.20 -2.10 -15.65
C PRO A 3 -15.56 -1.48 -14.40
N HIS A 4 -15.75 -2.13 -13.25
CA HIS A 4 -15.20 -1.76 -11.95
C HIS A 4 -14.83 -3.03 -11.18
N ALA A 5 -13.91 -2.92 -10.23
CA ALA A 5 -13.51 -4.02 -9.37
C ALA A 5 -14.10 -3.85 -7.96
N ASP A 6 -14.55 -4.92 -7.34
CA ASP A 6 -14.96 -4.89 -5.93
C ASP A 6 -13.79 -5.29 -5.01
N TRP A 7 -14.07 -5.50 -3.72
CA TRP A 7 -13.04 -5.91 -2.77
C TRP A 7 -12.64 -7.37 -2.91
N GLU A 8 -13.55 -8.24 -3.35
CA GLU A 8 -13.28 -9.67 -3.54
C GLU A 8 -12.23 -9.86 -4.62
N ASP A 9 -12.31 -9.07 -5.70
CA ASP A 9 -11.28 -9.00 -6.74
C ASP A 9 -9.89 -8.67 -6.17
N ILE A 10 -9.83 -7.72 -5.22
CA ILE A 10 -8.57 -7.31 -4.56
C ILE A 10 -8.01 -8.45 -3.71
N VAL A 11 -8.86 -9.14 -2.96
CA VAL A 11 -8.48 -10.28 -2.13
C VAL A 11 -7.92 -11.40 -3.00
N ILE A 12 -8.60 -11.72 -4.11
CA ILE A 12 -8.14 -12.74 -5.05
C ILE A 12 -6.77 -12.37 -5.62
N MET A 13 -6.57 -11.12 -6.05
CA MET A 13 -5.27 -10.68 -6.57
C MET A 13 -4.17 -10.75 -5.51
N ILE A 14 -4.41 -10.26 -4.30
CA ILE A 14 -3.41 -10.27 -3.23
C ILE A 14 -3.07 -11.71 -2.83
N ASN A 15 -4.08 -12.57 -2.71
CA ASN A 15 -3.89 -13.99 -2.44
C ASN A 15 -3.08 -14.66 -3.55
N TYR A 16 -3.39 -14.41 -4.82
CA TYR A 16 -2.60 -14.92 -5.94
C TYR A 16 -1.14 -14.45 -5.85
N ILE A 17 -0.88 -13.14 -5.64
CA ILE A 17 0.48 -12.61 -5.53
C ILE A 17 1.26 -13.28 -4.39
N LEU A 18 0.62 -13.50 -3.23
CA LEU A 18 1.25 -14.09 -2.05
C LEU A 18 1.47 -15.59 -2.22
N ALA A 19 0.40 -16.33 -2.50
CA ALA A 19 0.36 -17.78 -2.39
C ALA A 19 0.85 -18.47 -3.66
N TYR A 20 0.40 -18.02 -4.84
CA TYR A 20 0.46 -18.82 -6.07
C TYR A 20 1.35 -18.24 -7.17
N ASP A 21 1.71 -16.96 -7.11
CA ASP A 21 2.36 -16.31 -8.24
C ASP A 21 3.80 -16.80 -8.45
N GLU A 22 4.00 -17.66 -9.42
CA GLU A 22 5.27 -18.34 -9.71
C GLU A 22 6.33 -17.43 -10.32
N HIS A 23 5.97 -16.20 -10.68
CA HIS A 23 6.88 -15.27 -11.31
C HIS A 23 8.08 -14.98 -10.42
N GLN A 24 9.28 -15.21 -10.98
CA GLN A 24 10.54 -14.91 -10.33
C GLN A 24 10.89 -13.44 -10.54
N TYR A 25 10.51 -12.60 -9.58
CA TYR A 25 10.89 -11.19 -9.60
C TYR A 25 12.39 -11.05 -9.42
N ARG A 26 13.00 -10.03 -10.05
CA ARG A 26 14.44 -9.79 -9.87
C ARG A 26 14.80 -9.48 -8.42
N ASP A 27 13.91 -8.77 -7.74
CA ASP A 27 13.92 -8.55 -6.30
C ASP A 27 12.49 -8.82 -5.79
N GLU A 28 12.32 -9.77 -4.87
CA GLU A 28 11.01 -10.11 -4.30
C GLU A 28 10.35 -8.94 -3.56
N ARG A 29 11.09 -7.86 -3.24
CA ARG A 29 10.51 -6.59 -2.81
C ARG A 29 9.42 -6.09 -3.79
N GLN A 30 9.57 -6.35 -5.09
CA GLN A 30 8.58 -5.95 -6.09
C GLN A 30 7.20 -6.52 -5.79
N ARG A 31 7.13 -7.75 -5.25
CA ARG A 31 5.91 -8.42 -4.79
C ARG A 31 5.18 -7.58 -3.74
N LEU A 32 5.89 -7.19 -2.69
CA LEU A 32 5.37 -6.36 -1.59
C LEU A 32 4.97 -4.97 -2.08
N GLN A 33 5.74 -4.36 -2.98
CA GLN A 33 5.41 -3.07 -3.57
C GLN A 33 4.10 -3.11 -4.37
N MET A 34 3.80 -4.19 -5.12
CA MET A 34 2.52 -4.30 -5.82
C MET A 34 1.36 -4.45 -4.86
N ILE A 35 1.49 -5.30 -3.83
CA ILE A 35 0.42 -5.50 -2.84
C ILE A 35 0.14 -4.19 -2.11
N LEU A 36 1.18 -3.50 -1.63
CA LEU A 36 0.99 -2.20 -0.98
C LEU A 36 0.34 -1.17 -1.91
N LEU A 37 0.70 -1.18 -3.20
CA LEU A 37 0.11 -0.27 -4.19
C LEU A 37 -1.39 -0.58 -4.42
N LEU A 38 -1.74 -1.86 -4.58
CA LEU A 38 -3.13 -2.32 -4.70
C LEU A 38 -3.93 -1.91 -3.46
N LEU A 39 -3.39 -2.16 -2.27
CA LEU A 39 -4.01 -1.80 -1.01
C LEU A 39 -4.24 -0.29 -0.91
N ILE A 40 -3.23 0.56 -1.15
CA ILE A 40 -3.39 2.02 -1.10
C ILE A 40 -4.43 2.51 -2.11
N ILE A 41 -4.46 1.97 -3.34
CA ILE A 41 -5.46 2.39 -4.34
C ILE A 41 -6.87 1.94 -3.94
N SER A 42 -7.01 0.71 -3.45
CA SER A 42 -8.27 0.17 -2.96
C SER A 42 -8.76 0.87 -1.69
N ASP A 43 -7.82 1.38 -0.88
CA ASP A 43 -8.15 2.09 0.35
C ASP A 43 -8.42 3.58 0.09
N ASP A 44 -7.55 4.30 -0.59
CA ASP A 44 -7.69 5.75 -0.65
C ASP A 44 -8.37 6.26 -1.92
N GLU A 45 -8.75 5.35 -2.82
CA GLU A 45 -9.26 5.70 -4.16
C GLU A 45 -8.26 6.58 -4.94
N GLU A 46 -6.98 6.49 -4.57
CA GLU A 46 -5.97 7.42 -5.03
C GLU A 46 -5.61 7.20 -6.49
N ARG A 47 -5.17 8.29 -7.14
CA ARG A 47 -4.63 8.18 -8.49
C ARG A 47 -3.23 7.60 -8.39
N LEU A 48 -2.92 6.66 -9.29
CA LEU A 48 -1.59 6.07 -9.39
C LEU A 48 -0.48 7.12 -9.45
N GLY A 49 -0.65 8.17 -10.24
CA GLY A 49 0.33 9.26 -10.36
C GLY A 49 0.52 10.14 -9.11
N ALA A 50 -0.31 9.98 -8.08
CA ALA A 50 -0.10 10.60 -6.77
C ALA A 50 0.80 9.74 -5.85
N ILE A 51 0.96 8.44 -6.18
CA ILE A 51 1.70 7.45 -5.39
C ILE A 51 3.06 7.16 -6.03
N VAL A 52 3.07 6.87 -7.34
CA VAL A 52 4.27 6.59 -8.13
C VAL A 52 4.56 7.75 -9.09
N ARG A 53 5.70 7.72 -9.78
CA ARG A 53 6.04 8.76 -10.75
C ARG A 53 5.04 8.80 -11.89
N SER A 54 4.45 9.98 -12.12
CA SER A 54 3.54 10.19 -13.24
C SER A 54 4.29 10.40 -14.56
N ASP A 55 4.13 9.46 -15.50
CA ASP A 55 4.76 9.55 -16.83
C ASP A 55 4.16 10.68 -17.71
N CYS A 56 2.99 11.22 -17.35
CA CYS A 56 2.43 12.43 -17.98
C CYS A 56 3.26 13.70 -17.68
N TYR A 57 4.13 13.67 -16.68
CA TYR A 57 4.95 14.81 -16.24
C TYR A 57 6.43 14.41 -16.20
N ARG A 58 6.98 14.12 -17.39
CA ARG A 58 8.30 13.48 -17.58
C ARG A 58 9.51 14.21 -16.98
N LYS A 59 9.37 15.45 -16.53
CA LYS A 59 10.49 16.27 -16.05
C LYS A 59 10.81 16.06 -14.56
N GLU A 60 9.95 15.38 -13.82
CA GLU A 60 10.06 15.29 -12.35
C GLU A 60 9.94 13.83 -11.89
N GLU A 61 10.95 13.32 -11.20
CA GLU A 61 10.95 12.00 -10.54
C GLU A 61 10.16 12.04 -9.21
N GLU A 62 9.12 12.87 -9.15
CA GLU A 62 8.30 13.04 -7.97
C GLU A 62 7.42 11.81 -7.74
N SER A 63 7.45 11.29 -6.52
CA SER A 63 6.67 10.13 -6.07
C SER A 63 6.46 10.21 -4.55
N LEU A 64 5.73 9.24 -3.99
CA LEU A 64 5.59 9.10 -2.55
C LEU A 64 6.92 8.62 -1.92
N THR A 65 7.47 9.40 -1.00
CA THR A 65 8.74 9.08 -0.30
C THR A 65 8.54 8.99 1.22
N TYR A 66 9.57 8.59 1.98
CA TYR A 66 9.47 8.54 3.45
C TYR A 66 9.14 9.90 4.09
N GLN A 67 9.50 11.01 3.47
CA GLN A 67 9.14 12.35 3.95
C GLN A 67 7.63 12.60 4.00
N ASP A 68 6.86 11.88 3.17
CA ASP A 68 5.40 11.97 3.06
C ASP A 68 4.66 11.13 4.09
N VAL A 69 5.40 10.31 4.84
CA VAL A 69 4.86 9.35 5.77
C VAL A 69 5.24 9.75 7.20
N ARG A 70 4.31 9.53 8.12
CA ARG A 70 4.55 9.65 9.55
C ARG A 70 4.04 8.39 10.23
N LEU A 71 4.92 7.76 11.00
CA LEU A 71 4.61 6.58 11.79
C LEU A 71 4.55 6.99 13.26
N PHE A 72 3.54 6.50 13.97
CA PHE A 72 3.32 6.82 15.37
C PHE A 72 3.09 5.53 16.16
N LEU A 73 3.57 5.54 17.41
CA LEU A 73 3.15 4.63 18.45
C LEU A 73 2.00 5.28 19.21
N ALA A 74 0.77 4.81 19.01
CA ALA A 74 -0.37 5.35 19.72
C ALA A 74 -0.38 4.88 21.18
N PRO A 75 -0.95 5.69 22.10
CA PRO A 75 -1.20 5.29 23.49
C PRO A 75 -1.92 3.96 23.55
N SER A 76 -1.49 3.07 24.44
CA SER A 76 -2.27 1.88 24.74
C SER A 76 -2.96 1.99 26.09
N LYS A 77 -4.24 1.59 26.12
CA LYS A 77 -4.96 1.30 27.36
C LYS A 77 -4.74 -0.15 27.83
N THR A 78 -4.10 -0.98 27.00
CA THR A 78 -3.75 -2.39 27.26
C THR A 78 -2.23 -2.58 27.17
N GLU A 79 -1.73 -3.80 27.35
CA GLU A 79 -0.29 -4.06 27.25
C GLU A 79 0.27 -3.93 25.82
N ALA A 80 -0.57 -3.87 24.77
CA ALA A 80 -0.12 -3.80 23.37
C ALA A 80 -0.24 -2.39 22.79
N SER A 81 0.88 -1.73 22.47
CA SER A 81 0.88 -0.46 21.72
C SER A 81 0.32 -0.66 20.32
N SER A 82 -0.61 0.20 19.90
CA SER A 82 -1.11 0.20 18.52
C SER A 82 -0.32 1.18 17.67
N LEU A 83 0.17 0.72 16.52
CA LEU A 83 0.81 1.60 15.54
C LEU A 83 -0.22 2.44 14.80
N ARG A 84 0.19 3.60 14.27
CA ARG A 84 -0.60 4.38 13.33
C ARG A 84 0.29 4.94 12.24
N LEU A 85 -0.14 4.77 10.99
CA LEU A 85 0.53 5.29 9.81
C LEU A 85 -0.29 6.44 9.24
N LYS A 86 0.37 7.56 8.92
CA LYS A 86 -0.24 8.68 8.21
C LYS A 86 0.49 8.91 6.90
N ILE A 87 -0.23 8.94 5.78
CA ILE A 87 0.31 9.23 4.46
C ILE A 87 -0.22 10.59 3.98
N THR A 88 0.69 11.43 3.46
CA THR A 88 0.37 12.72 2.86
C THR A 88 0.73 12.72 1.38
N TYR A 89 -0.27 12.83 0.50
CA TYR A 89 -0.02 12.82 -0.95
C TYR A 89 0.28 14.23 -1.49
N ARG A 90 1.55 14.52 -1.80
CA ARG A 90 1.95 15.82 -2.39
C ARG A 90 1.73 15.91 -3.91
N ASN A 91 1.64 14.77 -4.59
CA ASN A 91 1.62 14.70 -6.06
C ASN A 91 0.21 14.56 -6.65
N ARG A 92 -0.82 15.02 -5.94
CA ARG A 92 -2.18 15.00 -6.47
C ARG A 92 -2.34 16.00 -7.62
N LYS A 93 -3.06 15.54 -8.65
CA LYS A 93 -3.47 16.39 -9.78
C LYS A 93 -4.19 17.64 -9.24
N GLU A 94 -3.90 18.81 -9.80
CA GLU A 94 -4.49 20.12 -9.42
C GLU A 94 -4.07 20.69 -8.04
N GLU A 95 -3.26 19.95 -7.28
CA GLU A 95 -2.67 20.36 -5.99
C GLU A 95 -1.15 20.60 -6.09
N ARG A 96 -0.52 20.06 -7.14
CA ARG A 96 0.92 20.19 -7.43
C ARG A 96 1.34 21.66 -7.63
N GLY A 97 2.51 22.02 -7.13
CA GLY A 97 3.13 23.34 -7.36
C GLY A 97 2.48 24.52 -6.62
N ASN A 98 1.30 24.35 -6.01
CA ASN A 98 0.58 25.44 -5.36
C ASN A 98 0.89 25.48 -3.86
N ALA A 99 1.82 26.33 -3.42
CA ALA A 99 2.20 26.47 -2.02
C ALA A 99 1.01 26.86 -1.10
N LYS A 100 0.06 27.67 -1.57
CA LYS A 100 -1.14 28.04 -0.80
C LYS A 100 -2.10 26.87 -0.64
N LYS A 101 -2.36 26.08 -1.69
CA LYS A 101 -3.10 24.82 -1.56
C LYS A 101 -2.32 23.86 -0.68
N ARG A 102 -1.00 23.72 -0.83
CA ARG A 102 -0.13 22.88 0.02
C ARG A 102 -0.01 23.34 1.47
N GLN A 103 -0.20 24.62 1.80
CA GLN A 103 -0.18 25.14 3.18
C GLN A 103 -1.56 25.12 3.84
N VAL A 104 -2.63 25.39 3.10
CA VAL A 104 -4.00 25.04 3.55
C VAL A 104 -4.12 23.51 3.71
N PHE A 105 -3.37 22.76 2.90
CA PHE A 105 -3.12 21.31 2.98
C PHE A 105 -1.77 20.95 3.67
N LEU A 106 -1.26 21.75 4.62
CA LEU A 106 -0.36 21.21 5.65
C LEU A 106 -1.15 20.30 6.63
N GLY A 107 -2.48 20.47 6.61
CA GLY A 107 -3.46 19.42 6.80
C GLY A 107 -3.90 18.81 5.47
N GLY A 108 -2.97 18.25 4.69
CA GLY A 108 -3.32 17.51 3.48
C GLY A 108 -4.34 16.42 3.82
N VAL A 109 -5.01 15.82 2.84
CA VAL A 109 -5.84 14.65 3.15
C VAL A 109 -4.88 13.57 3.66
N LYS A 110 -4.72 13.55 4.98
CA LYS A 110 -3.90 12.65 5.75
C LYS A 110 -4.74 11.40 5.86
N GLN A 111 -4.31 10.37 5.17
CA GLN A 111 -4.95 9.08 5.26
C GLN A 111 -4.30 8.36 6.42
N GLU A 112 -5.12 8.00 7.40
CA GLU A 112 -4.68 7.36 8.64
C GLU A 112 -5.01 5.88 8.58
N TYR A 113 -3.99 5.07 8.77
CA TYR A 113 -4.09 3.62 8.75
C TYR A 113 -3.73 3.07 10.11
N PHE A 114 -4.52 2.09 10.55
CA PHE A 114 -4.30 1.33 11.75
C PHE A 114 -3.99 -0.12 11.38
N PRO A 115 -3.18 -0.83 12.20
CA PRO A 115 -3.06 -2.28 12.15
C PRO A 115 -4.40 -2.97 11.99
N ARG A 116 -4.46 -3.96 11.09
CA ARG A 116 -5.60 -4.84 10.90
C ARG A 116 -5.27 -6.21 11.51
N ALA A 117 -6.29 -6.98 11.87
CA ALA A 117 -6.11 -8.36 12.33
C ALA A 117 -5.69 -9.28 11.18
N ASP A 118 -6.23 -9.03 9.98
CA ASP A 118 -5.77 -9.62 8.73
C ASP A 118 -4.55 -8.85 8.21
N HIS A 119 -3.39 -9.47 8.30
CA HIS A 119 -2.11 -8.86 7.92
C HIS A 119 -1.87 -8.88 6.41
N ALA A 120 -2.47 -9.83 5.68
CA ALA A 120 -2.38 -9.91 4.21
C ALA A 120 -3.02 -8.71 3.51
N HIS A 121 -4.00 -8.08 4.18
CA HIS A 121 -4.69 -6.90 3.67
C HIS A 121 -4.35 -5.62 4.46
N CYS A 122 -3.25 -5.62 5.22
CA CYS A 122 -2.88 -4.49 6.08
C CYS A 122 -1.78 -3.61 5.48
N ILE A 123 -2.13 -2.38 5.09
CA ILE A 123 -1.18 -1.37 4.59
C ILE A 123 -0.01 -1.15 5.56
N VAL A 124 -0.28 -1.13 6.87
CA VAL A 124 0.76 -0.94 7.89
C VAL A 124 1.78 -2.08 7.86
N THR A 125 1.34 -3.34 7.74
CA THR A 125 2.22 -4.51 7.66
C THR A 125 3.18 -4.42 6.48
N TYR A 126 2.66 -4.14 5.27
CA TYR A 126 3.51 -4.02 4.08
C TYR A 126 4.43 -2.80 4.14
N PHE A 127 3.93 -1.66 4.61
CA PHE A 127 4.75 -0.46 4.77
C PHE A 127 5.91 -0.71 5.74
N LEU A 128 5.64 -1.31 6.91
CA LEU A 128 6.70 -1.63 7.89
C LEU A 128 7.72 -2.59 7.29
N SER A 129 7.28 -3.61 6.56
CA SER A 129 8.18 -4.55 5.89
C SER A 129 9.13 -3.83 4.92
N LEU A 130 8.61 -2.89 4.11
CA LEU A 130 9.43 -2.05 3.24
C LEU A 130 10.39 -1.14 4.04
N ALA A 131 9.91 -0.53 5.13
CA ALA A 131 10.70 0.35 5.98
C ALA A 131 11.86 -0.37 6.67
N PHE A 132 11.66 -1.61 7.13
CA PHE A 132 12.72 -2.43 7.72
C PHE A 132 13.75 -2.86 6.67
N MET A 133 13.31 -3.26 5.48
CA MET A 133 14.24 -3.56 4.38
C MET A 133 15.09 -2.34 3.97
N ASP A 134 14.61 -1.13 4.25
CA ASP A 134 15.30 0.12 3.93
C ASP A 134 16.11 0.67 5.11
N ASN A 135 16.09 -0.01 6.27
CA ASN A 135 16.63 0.50 7.54
C ASN A 135 16.14 1.94 7.83
N ALA A 136 14.86 2.20 7.55
CA ALA A 136 14.34 3.56 7.47
C ALA A 136 14.09 4.19 8.86
N ILE A 137 13.87 3.39 9.90
CA ILE A 137 13.52 3.86 11.24
C ILE A 137 14.81 4.05 12.05
N GLU A 138 14.99 5.21 12.68
CA GLU A 138 16.27 5.59 13.28
C GLU A 138 16.62 4.81 14.55
N ALA A 139 15.67 4.72 15.48
CA ALA A 139 15.85 4.13 16.80
C ALA A 139 15.43 2.65 16.90
N VAL A 140 15.12 2.02 15.76
CA VAL A 140 14.60 0.64 15.70
C VAL A 140 15.35 -0.10 14.61
N LEU A 141 16.10 -1.13 14.99
CA LEU A 141 16.90 -1.91 14.05
C LEU A 141 16.14 -3.11 13.50
N THR A 142 15.33 -3.77 14.34
CA THR A 142 14.59 -4.98 13.96
C THR A 142 13.09 -4.82 14.18
N PRO A 143 12.25 -5.60 13.48
CA PRO A 143 10.82 -5.69 13.78
C PRO A 143 10.58 -5.97 15.27
N SER A 144 11.34 -6.88 15.88
CA SER A 144 11.21 -7.23 17.29
C SER A 144 11.40 -6.02 18.22
N ASP A 145 12.33 -5.11 17.90
CA ASP A 145 12.56 -3.91 18.70
C ASP A 145 11.35 -2.99 18.67
N LEU A 146 10.72 -2.82 17.50
CA LEU A 146 9.52 -1.98 17.34
C LEU A 146 8.37 -2.48 18.21
N PHE A 147 8.09 -3.79 18.16
CA PHE A 147 6.94 -4.37 18.87
C PHE A 147 7.16 -4.52 20.38
N LYS A 148 8.41 -4.37 20.86
CA LYS A 148 8.71 -4.21 22.29
C LYS A 148 8.38 -2.82 22.82
N LEU A 149 8.31 -1.80 21.96
CA LEU A 149 8.05 -0.43 22.40
C LEU A 149 6.65 -0.27 23.01
N LYS A 150 6.60 0.36 24.19
CA LYS A 150 5.37 0.69 24.90
C LYS A 150 5.15 2.19 24.94
N ASN A 151 3.93 2.62 24.64
CA ASN A 151 3.51 4.00 24.87
C ASN A 151 2.53 4.06 26.05
N HIS A 152 3.06 4.40 27.23
CA HIS A 152 2.30 4.61 28.46
C HIS A 152 1.79 6.05 28.63
N GLY A 153 2.09 6.94 27.68
CA GLY A 153 1.65 8.32 27.69
C GLY A 153 0.22 8.50 27.18
N VAL A 154 -0.27 9.74 27.24
CA VAL A 154 -1.59 10.13 26.71
C VAL A 154 -1.53 10.50 25.23
N TYR A 155 -0.33 10.80 24.72
CA TYR A 155 -0.11 11.30 23.36
C TYR A 155 0.67 10.30 22.52
N ASP A 156 0.56 10.47 21.22
CA ASP A 156 1.29 9.67 20.24
C ASP A 156 2.78 9.96 20.28
N ILE A 157 3.58 8.90 20.26
CA ILE A 157 5.03 9.02 20.12
C ILE A 157 5.38 8.87 18.63
N PRO A 158 5.95 9.89 17.98
CA PRO A 158 6.39 9.77 16.59
C PRO A 158 7.61 8.83 16.50
N LEU A 159 7.57 7.90 15.55
CA LEU A 159 8.72 7.10 15.17
C LEU A 159 9.46 7.82 14.04
N VAL A 160 10.68 8.26 14.33
CA VAL A 160 11.49 9.10 13.44
C VAL A 160 12.15 8.24 12.36
N PHE A 161 12.03 8.67 11.11
CA PHE A 161 12.77 8.09 10.00
C PHE A 161 14.15 8.75 9.88
N ARG A 162 15.15 7.97 9.49
CA ARG A 162 16.52 8.46 9.26
C ARG A 162 16.51 9.56 8.19
N GLN A 163 17.27 10.62 8.42
CA GLN A 163 17.37 11.72 7.46
C GLN A 163 17.87 11.25 6.08
N SER A 164 18.72 10.23 6.04
CA SER A 164 19.28 9.65 4.81
C SER A 164 18.24 8.99 3.89
N VAL A 165 17.07 8.56 4.40
CA VAL A 165 16.04 7.88 3.60
C VAL A 165 14.86 8.77 3.24
N MET A 166 14.81 10.01 3.73
CA MET A 166 13.63 10.88 3.62
C MET A 166 13.22 11.13 2.16
N SER A 167 14.18 11.27 1.24
CA SER A 167 13.96 11.45 -0.19
C SER A 167 13.80 10.13 -0.96
N THR A 168 14.02 8.99 -0.32
CA THR A 168 13.91 7.66 -0.96
C THR A 168 12.45 7.34 -1.28
N PRO A 169 12.10 7.03 -2.54
CA PRO A 169 10.76 6.59 -2.89
C PRO A 169 10.38 5.29 -2.17
N ILE A 170 9.12 5.16 -1.77
CA ILE A 170 8.62 3.92 -1.16
C ILE A 170 8.56 2.82 -2.23
N PHE A 171 8.03 3.17 -3.41
CA PHE A 171 7.92 2.29 -4.57
C PHE A 171 9.09 2.55 -5.52
N ARG A 172 10.08 1.66 -5.53
CA ARG A 172 11.31 1.82 -6.32
C ARG A 172 11.36 0.84 -7.47
N ARG A 173 11.94 1.31 -8.57
CA ARG A 173 12.28 0.44 -9.71
C ARG A 173 13.70 -0.10 -9.58
N MET A 174 14.03 -1.07 -10.43
CA MET A 174 15.41 -1.51 -10.60
C MET A 174 16.24 -0.41 -11.28
N GLU A 175 17.56 -0.37 -11.04
CA GLU A 175 18.46 0.67 -11.59
C GLU A 175 18.43 0.75 -13.13
N GLY A 176 18.11 -0.35 -13.82
CA GLY A 176 18.00 -0.41 -15.28
C GLY A 176 17.35 -1.68 -15.80
N ILE A 177 17.20 -1.75 -17.12
CA ILE A 177 16.76 -2.95 -17.82
C ILE A 177 17.79 -4.07 -17.53
N GLY A 178 17.33 -5.28 -17.24
CA GLY A 178 18.18 -6.41 -16.81
C GLY A 178 18.72 -6.33 -15.37
N SER A 179 18.77 -5.15 -14.73
CA SER A 179 19.37 -5.01 -13.40
C SER A 179 18.59 -5.77 -12.32
N LYS A 180 19.33 -6.48 -11.46
CA LYS A 180 18.85 -7.09 -10.20
C LYS A 180 19.03 -6.16 -8.99
N ARG A 181 19.61 -4.98 -9.19
CA ARG A 181 19.81 -3.98 -8.13
C ARG A 181 18.62 -3.02 -8.08
N LEU A 182 18.03 -2.92 -6.90
CA LEU A 182 17.00 -1.93 -6.61
C LEU A 182 17.63 -0.54 -6.64
N SER A 183 16.99 0.41 -7.30
CA SER A 183 17.47 1.80 -7.31
C SER A 183 17.37 2.42 -5.91
N LEU A 184 18.31 3.31 -5.58
CA LEU A 184 18.27 4.08 -4.34
C LEU A 184 17.27 5.24 -4.40
N ASN A 185 17.06 5.83 -5.58
CA ASN A 185 16.35 7.10 -5.74
C ASN A 185 15.34 7.11 -6.88
N LEU A 186 15.30 6.09 -7.74
CA LEU A 186 14.39 6.09 -8.89
C LEU A 186 13.06 5.43 -8.52
N PRO A 187 11.95 6.18 -8.58
CA PRO A 187 10.63 5.64 -8.32
C PRO A 187 10.15 4.71 -9.42
N TRP A 188 9.18 3.89 -9.08
CA TRP A 188 8.38 3.20 -10.07
C TRP A 188 7.54 4.20 -10.88
N SER A 189 7.17 3.85 -12.12
CA SER A 189 6.44 4.76 -13.01
C SER A 189 4.99 4.34 -13.21
N SER A 190 4.13 5.30 -13.55
CA SER A 190 2.72 5.06 -13.84
C SER A 190 2.45 4.23 -15.10
N THR A 191 3.48 3.88 -15.87
CA THR A 191 3.42 2.95 -17.01
C THR A 191 3.97 1.58 -16.62
N SER A 192 5.08 1.54 -15.89
CA SER A 192 5.74 0.28 -15.52
C SER A 192 5.01 -0.46 -14.39
N ALA A 193 4.45 0.24 -13.41
CA ALA A 193 3.70 -0.40 -12.33
C ALA A 193 2.42 -1.10 -12.81
N PRO A 194 1.58 -0.47 -13.66
CA PRO A 194 0.42 -1.16 -14.21
C PRO A 194 0.78 -2.37 -15.08
N ASN A 195 1.88 -2.34 -15.83
CA ASN A 195 2.27 -3.47 -16.67
C ASN A 195 2.56 -4.74 -15.84
N GLU A 196 3.27 -4.60 -14.71
CA GLU A 196 3.52 -5.72 -13.80
C GLU A 196 2.23 -6.21 -13.13
N ILE A 197 1.35 -5.28 -12.74
CA ILE A 197 0.06 -5.64 -12.15
C ILE A 197 -0.86 -6.29 -13.18
N GLN A 198 -0.82 -5.87 -14.45
CA GLN A 198 -1.59 -6.49 -15.53
C GLN A 198 -1.19 -7.94 -15.77
N ARG A 199 0.10 -8.26 -15.59
CA ARG A 199 0.56 -9.65 -15.59
C ARG A 199 -0.13 -10.44 -14.49
N VAL A 200 -0.09 -9.95 -13.26
CA VAL A 200 -0.75 -10.59 -12.10
C VAL A 200 -2.23 -10.79 -12.35
N VAL A 201 -2.93 -9.74 -12.81
CA VAL A 201 -4.36 -9.77 -13.13
C VAL A 201 -4.70 -10.91 -14.10
N ARG A 202 -3.94 -11.02 -15.20
CA ARG A 202 -4.16 -12.09 -16.19
C ARG A 202 -3.89 -13.48 -15.61
N MET A 203 -2.81 -13.61 -14.83
CA MET A 203 -2.46 -14.90 -14.23
C MET A 203 -3.42 -15.32 -13.09
N ALA A 204 -4.05 -14.36 -12.43
CA ALA A 204 -5.11 -14.62 -11.44
C ALA A 204 -6.47 -14.96 -12.10
N GLY A 205 -6.54 -15.04 -13.44
CA GLY A 205 -7.74 -15.46 -14.18
C GLY A 205 -8.71 -14.33 -14.54
N PHE A 206 -8.35 -13.06 -14.29
CA PHE A 206 -9.19 -11.93 -14.67
C PHE A 206 -9.07 -11.61 -16.16
N GLU A 207 -10.14 -11.02 -16.72
CA GLU A 207 -10.12 -10.50 -18.09
C GLU A 207 -9.01 -9.45 -18.30
N GLU A 208 -8.42 -9.40 -19.49
CA GLU A 208 -7.32 -8.47 -19.81
C GLU A 208 -7.67 -6.98 -19.67
N ARG A 209 -8.96 -6.62 -19.51
CA ARG A 209 -9.41 -5.24 -19.34
C ARG A 209 -9.43 -4.76 -17.88
N PHE A 210 -9.10 -5.64 -16.93
CA PHE A 210 -9.05 -5.28 -15.52
C PHE A 210 -7.76 -4.48 -15.22
N THR A 211 -7.90 -3.25 -14.75
CA THR A 211 -6.81 -2.30 -14.49
C THR A 211 -6.93 -1.66 -13.11
N LEU A 212 -5.86 -1.02 -12.65
CA LEU A 212 -5.88 -0.19 -11.42
C LEU A 212 -6.96 0.89 -11.41
N TYR A 213 -7.40 1.35 -12.59
CA TYR A 213 -8.47 2.32 -12.70
C TYR A 213 -9.85 1.70 -12.44
N ASN A 214 -10.05 0.40 -12.72
CA ASN A 214 -11.27 -0.33 -12.38
C ASN A 214 -11.42 -0.47 -10.86
N ILE A 215 -10.32 -0.76 -10.16
CA ILE A 215 -10.25 -0.75 -8.69
C ILE A 215 -10.69 0.60 -8.14
N ARG A 216 -10.03 1.67 -8.62
CA ARG A 216 -10.35 3.03 -8.21
C ARG A 216 -11.82 3.39 -8.44
N ARG A 217 -12.39 2.95 -9.58
CA ARG A 217 -13.81 3.17 -9.89
C ARG A 217 -14.73 2.41 -8.94
N GLY A 218 -14.44 1.15 -8.65
CA GLY A 218 -15.31 0.33 -7.80
C GLY A 218 -15.36 0.85 -6.37
N VAL A 219 -14.22 1.31 -5.84
CA VAL A 219 -14.19 2.02 -4.55
C VAL A 219 -15.07 3.27 -4.58
N ASN A 220 -14.98 4.08 -5.64
CA ASN A 220 -15.76 5.32 -5.74
C ASN A 220 -17.27 5.04 -5.92
N ASN A 221 -17.63 3.96 -6.61
CA ASN A 221 -19.01 3.48 -6.73
C ASN A 221 -19.53 3.03 -5.36
N SER A 222 -18.78 2.16 -4.67
CA SER A 222 -19.13 1.68 -3.32
C SER A 222 -19.30 2.84 -2.32
N ILE A 223 -18.43 3.85 -2.36
CA ILE A 223 -18.58 5.09 -1.59
C ILE A 223 -19.86 5.83 -1.99
N THR A 224 -20.12 5.94 -3.29
CA THR A 224 -21.31 6.65 -3.77
C THR A 224 -22.58 5.95 -3.31
N ASP A 225 -22.66 4.65 -3.45
CA ASP A 225 -23.87 3.89 -3.14
C ASP A 225 -24.07 3.76 -1.62
N LYS A 226 -23.02 3.36 -0.90
CA LYS A 226 -23.11 3.01 0.54
C LYS A 226 -22.94 4.20 1.48
N LEU A 227 -22.34 5.32 1.03
CA LEU A 227 -22.19 6.52 1.85
C LEU A 227 -23.02 7.68 1.31
N PHE A 228 -22.91 8.02 0.02
CA PHE A 228 -23.60 9.19 -0.50
C PHE A 228 -25.08 8.94 -0.78
N GLY A 229 -25.45 7.72 -1.19
CA GLY A 229 -26.82 7.32 -1.50
C GLY A 229 -27.73 7.32 -0.28
N VAL A 230 -27.17 7.12 0.90
CA VAL A 230 -27.90 7.03 2.18
C VAL A 230 -27.80 8.29 3.03
N ASP A 231 -26.96 9.27 2.66
CA ASP A 231 -26.74 10.49 3.44
C ASP A 231 -27.82 11.55 3.12
N GLU A 232 -28.67 11.84 4.10
CA GLU A 232 -29.81 12.76 3.97
C GLU A 232 -29.36 14.16 3.50
N ASP A 233 -28.27 14.69 4.04
CA ASP A 233 -27.71 15.99 3.64
C ASP A 233 -27.33 16.00 2.15
N ILE A 234 -26.69 14.95 1.65
CA ILE A 234 -26.36 14.84 0.23
C ILE A 234 -27.62 14.72 -0.62
N GLN A 235 -28.59 13.90 -0.22
CA GLN A 235 -29.83 13.74 -0.98
C GLN A 235 -30.59 15.06 -1.08
N GLN A 236 -30.72 15.79 0.03
CA GLN A 236 -31.34 17.12 0.03
C GLN A 236 -30.62 18.10 -0.89
N LEU A 237 -29.28 18.17 -0.81
CA LEU A 237 -28.49 19.05 -1.66
C LEU A 237 -28.56 18.66 -3.15
N LEU A 238 -28.78 17.39 -3.49
CA LEU A 238 -28.99 16.95 -4.86
C LEU A 238 -30.37 17.37 -5.37
N THR A 239 -31.41 17.22 -4.56
CA THR A 239 -32.77 17.70 -4.85
C THR A 239 -32.79 19.22 -5.05
N ASP A 240 -32.18 19.98 -4.14
CA ASP A 240 -32.08 21.45 -4.24
C ASP A 240 -31.39 21.87 -5.54
N ARG A 241 -30.31 21.18 -5.92
CA ARG A 241 -29.57 21.42 -7.16
C ARG A 241 -30.44 21.18 -8.40
N GLU A 242 -31.27 20.15 -8.38
CA GLU A 242 -32.16 19.82 -9.50
C GLU A 242 -33.30 20.83 -9.62
N GLY A 243 -33.88 21.24 -8.48
CA GLY A 243 -34.85 22.35 -8.43
C GLY A 243 -34.28 23.64 -8.99
N LEU A 244 -33.04 24.02 -8.63
CA LEU A 244 -32.38 25.20 -9.18
C LEU A 244 -32.06 25.08 -10.67
N LYS A 245 -31.67 23.90 -11.15
CA LYS A 245 -31.47 23.68 -12.60
C LYS A 245 -32.78 23.75 -13.37
N ALA A 246 -33.90 23.33 -12.80
CA ALA A 246 -35.22 23.51 -13.39
C ALA A 246 -35.56 25.00 -13.48
N ARG A 247 -35.47 25.74 -12.36
CA ARG A 247 -35.65 27.21 -12.34
C ARG A 247 -34.74 27.95 -13.33
N GLN A 248 -33.50 27.50 -13.50
CA GLN A 248 -32.56 28.07 -14.47
C GLN A 248 -33.06 27.96 -15.92
N ARG A 249 -33.78 26.87 -16.25
CA ARG A 249 -34.36 26.66 -17.58
C ARG A 249 -35.60 27.52 -17.80
N ASP A 250 -36.40 27.71 -16.75
CA ASP A 250 -37.72 28.35 -16.84
C ASP A 250 -37.65 29.89 -16.71
N MET A 251 -36.67 30.43 -15.99
CA MET A 251 -36.53 31.87 -15.73
C MET A 251 -35.12 32.39 -16.04
N PRO A 252 -34.85 32.79 -17.31
CA PRO A 252 -33.53 33.27 -17.74
C PRO A 252 -33.11 34.61 -17.12
N GLN A 253 -34.04 35.38 -16.54
CA GLN A 253 -33.76 36.73 -16.04
C GLN A 253 -32.95 36.73 -14.73
N ASP A 254 -33.03 35.65 -13.93
CA ASP A 254 -32.38 35.53 -12.61
C ASP A 254 -31.09 34.68 -12.65
N LEU A 255 -30.46 34.57 -13.82
CA LEU A 255 -29.30 33.68 -14.05
C LEU A 255 -28.13 33.93 -13.09
N SER A 256 -27.92 35.16 -12.63
CA SER A 256 -26.81 35.50 -11.73
C SER A 256 -27.00 34.91 -10.34
N GLU A 257 -28.20 35.06 -9.77
CA GLU A 257 -28.56 34.56 -8.45
C GLU A 257 -28.60 33.04 -8.42
N ILE A 258 -29.25 32.43 -9.43
CA ILE A 258 -29.31 30.96 -9.58
C ILE A 258 -27.90 30.36 -9.71
N LYS A 259 -26.98 31.02 -10.45
CA LYS A 259 -25.58 30.58 -10.55
C LYS A 259 -24.86 30.66 -9.21
N ALA A 260 -25.09 31.71 -8.43
CA ALA A 260 -24.49 31.87 -7.10
C ALA A 260 -24.98 30.78 -6.14
N GLU A 261 -26.28 30.48 -6.12
CA GLU A 261 -26.86 29.41 -5.31
C GLU A 261 -26.34 28.03 -5.74
N LEU A 262 -26.31 27.73 -7.05
CA LEU A 262 -25.72 26.48 -7.56
C LEU A 262 -24.25 26.33 -7.18
N ALA A 263 -23.48 27.43 -7.16
CA ALA A 263 -22.10 27.41 -6.66
C ALA A 263 -22.04 27.12 -5.15
N GLY A 264 -22.97 27.69 -4.37
CA GLY A 264 -23.14 27.41 -2.93
C GLY A 264 -23.42 25.93 -2.66
N ILE A 265 -24.40 25.34 -3.36
CA ILE A 265 -24.73 23.92 -3.25
C ILE A 265 -23.55 23.04 -3.65
N ARG A 266 -22.85 23.36 -4.75
CA ARG A 266 -21.63 22.62 -5.16
C ARG A 266 -20.57 22.61 -4.06
N ARG A 267 -20.35 23.74 -3.39
CA ARG A 267 -19.40 23.83 -2.26
C ARG A 267 -19.85 22.99 -1.07
N LYS A 268 -21.14 23.05 -0.69
CA LYS A 268 -21.72 22.24 0.39
C LYS A 268 -21.60 20.73 0.10
N LEU A 269 -22.00 20.31 -1.10
CA LEU A 269 -21.85 18.92 -1.57
C LEU A 269 -20.40 18.46 -1.52
N SER A 270 -19.47 19.27 -2.02
CA SER A 270 -18.05 18.92 -2.01
C SER A 270 -17.53 18.71 -0.59
N LYS A 271 -17.89 19.60 0.35
CA LYS A 271 -17.48 19.50 1.76
C LYS A 271 -18.09 18.27 2.44
N ARG A 272 -19.39 18.02 2.28
CA ARG A 272 -20.06 16.85 2.89
C ARG A 272 -19.52 15.54 2.34
N LYS A 273 -19.35 15.43 1.02
CA LYS A 273 -18.72 14.26 0.38
C LYS A 273 -17.31 14.03 0.86
N GLU A 274 -16.50 15.07 1.01
CA GLU A 274 -15.15 14.95 1.54
C GLU A 274 -15.15 14.47 3.01
N HIS A 275 -16.06 14.99 3.83
CA HIS A 275 -16.23 14.54 5.21
C HIS A 275 -16.60 13.06 5.30
N LEU A 276 -17.62 12.62 4.54
CA LEU A 276 -18.03 11.22 4.50
C LEU A 276 -16.94 10.31 3.93
N LYS A 277 -16.18 10.75 2.93
CA LYS A 277 -15.00 10.01 2.45
C LYS A 277 -13.95 9.81 3.54
N LYS A 278 -13.75 10.78 4.43
CA LYS A 278 -12.79 10.66 5.53
C LYS A 278 -13.31 9.79 6.68
N VAL A 279 -14.57 9.98 7.08
CA VAL A 279 -15.15 9.31 8.27
C VAL A 279 -15.87 8.02 7.91
N GLY A 280 -16.80 8.08 6.95
CA GLY A 280 -17.63 6.95 6.55
C GLY A 280 -16.83 5.80 5.92
N LEU A 281 -15.74 6.11 5.21
CA LEU A 281 -14.86 5.07 4.66
C LEU A 281 -14.17 4.25 5.76
N LYS A 282 -13.76 4.90 6.85
CA LYS A 282 -13.17 4.24 8.02
C LYS A 282 -14.17 3.29 8.69
N GLU A 283 -15.42 3.71 8.83
CA GLU A 283 -16.48 2.89 9.42
C GLU A 283 -16.94 1.73 8.53
N LEU A 284 -17.14 2.00 7.23
CA LEU A 284 -17.52 1.01 6.24
C LEU A 284 -16.49 -0.11 6.16
N ARG A 285 -15.21 0.26 6.22
CA ARG A 285 -14.09 -0.68 6.33
C ARG A 285 -14.06 -1.42 7.66
N GLY A 286 -14.25 -0.72 8.78
CA GLY A 286 -14.26 -1.34 10.10
C GLY A 286 -15.31 -2.44 10.24
N LYS A 287 -16.45 -2.32 9.54
CA LYS A 287 -17.47 -3.37 9.44
C LYS A 287 -17.02 -4.49 8.49
N HIS A 288 -16.64 -4.14 7.26
CA HIS A 288 -16.22 -5.10 6.23
C HIS A 288 -15.07 -6.02 6.66
N PHE A 289 -14.08 -5.49 7.39
CA PHE A 289 -12.90 -6.25 7.82
C PHE A 289 -13.11 -7.15 9.04
N LYS A 290 -14.24 -7.04 9.74
CA LYS A 290 -14.59 -8.01 10.80
C LYS A 290 -15.02 -9.35 10.21
N ASP A 291 -15.56 -9.36 9.00
CA ASP A 291 -16.16 -10.54 8.36
C ASP A 291 -15.20 -11.22 7.35
N LEU A 292 -13.98 -10.68 7.17
CA LEU A 292 -13.02 -11.17 6.18
C LEU A 292 -12.44 -12.58 6.45
N PRO A 293 -12.19 -13.00 7.71
CA PRO A 293 -11.67 -14.35 7.97
C PRO A 293 -12.53 -15.47 7.38
N SER A 294 -13.85 -15.29 7.32
CA SER A 294 -14.79 -16.22 6.68
C SER A 294 -14.67 -16.27 5.15
N LEU A 295 -14.40 -15.14 4.50
CA LEU A 295 -14.24 -15.07 3.03
C LEU A 295 -12.97 -15.79 2.59
N PHE A 296 -11.89 -15.69 3.37
CA PHE A 296 -10.64 -16.39 3.09
C PHE A 296 -10.81 -17.92 3.18
N LEU A 297 -11.51 -18.43 4.19
CA LEU A 297 -11.83 -19.86 4.29
C LEU A 297 -12.62 -20.35 3.06
N GLN A 298 -13.55 -19.54 2.56
CA GLN A 298 -14.33 -19.88 1.36
C GLN A 298 -13.49 -19.87 0.08
N LEU A 299 -12.50 -18.98 -0.02
CA LEU A 299 -11.59 -18.92 -1.16
C LEU A 299 -10.54 -20.04 -1.15
N GLN A 300 -10.09 -20.50 0.03
CA GLN A 300 -9.24 -21.70 0.14
C GLN A 300 -9.95 -23.00 -0.29
N LEU A 301 -11.28 -23.04 -0.20
CA LEU A 301 -12.11 -24.19 -0.58
C LEU A 301 -12.45 -24.25 -2.08
N ARG A 302 -11.89 -23.37 -2.93
CA ARG A 302 -12.06 -23.42 -4.40
C ARG A 302 -10.79 -23.81 -5.18
N PRO A 303 -10.21 -25.01 -5.02
CA PRO A 303 -9.27 -25.54 -6.01
C PRO A 303 -9.97 -25.91 -7.34
N ASP A 304 -11.27 -26.19 -7.32
CA ASP A 304 -11.94 -26.98 -8.36
C ASP A 304 -12.36 -26.22 -9.63
N THR A 305 -12.02 -24.93 -9.76
CA THR A 305 -12.38 -24.12 -10.95
C THR A 305 -11.23 -23.87 -11.92
N ILE A 306 -10.04 -24.44 -11.69
CA ILE A 306 -9.01 -24.47 -12.74
C ILE A 306 -9.32 -25.67 -13.63
N THR A 307 -10.05 -25.42 -14.72
CA THR A 307 -10.33 -26.37 -15.79
C THR A 307 -9.10 -27.20 -16.12
N GLU A 308 -9.28 -28.52 -16.12
CA GLU A 308 -8.29 -29.52 -16.51
C GLU A 308 -7.73 -29.19 -17.90
N SER A 309 -6.56 -28.55 -17.94
CA SER A 309 -5.65 -28.63 -19.08
C SER A 309 -4.34 -29.17 -18.57
N THR A 310 -4.13 -30.45 -18.88
CA THR A 310 -2.88 -31.22 -18.81
C THR A 310 -1.62 -30.37 -18.87
N THR A 311 -0.99 -30.13 -17.72
CA THR A 311 0.44 -30.32 -17.47
C THR A 311 0.60 -30.32 -15.95
N THR A 312 1.14 -31.39 -15.36
CA THR A 312 1.51 -31.46 -13.95
C THR A 312 2.73 -30.55 -13.71
N GLN A 313 2.52 -29.23 -13.73
CA GLN A 313 3.42 -28.30 -13.07
C GLN A 313 3.03 -28.28 -11.60
N GLU A 314 3.96 -28.65 -10.72
CA GLU A 314 3.83 -28.41 -9.29
C GLU A 314 3.59 -26.92 -9.09
N THR A 315 2.36 -26.56 -8.76
CA THR A 315 2.00 -25.17 -8.51
C THR A 315 2.72 -24.70 -7.25
N ILE A 316 3.50 -23.64 -7.36
CA ILE A 316 4.24 -23.11 -6.20
C ILE A 316 3.22 -22.51 -5.23
N TYR A 317 3.07 -23.13 -4.05
CA TYR A 317 2.24 -22.63 -2.96
C TYR A 317 3.09 -22.18 -1.77
N ARG A 318 3.04 -20.89 -1.43
CA ARG A 318 3.81 -20.30 -0.31
C ARG A 318 3.07 -20.39 1.02
N ALA A 319 2.85 -21.62 1.50
CA ALA A 319 2.14 -21.88 2.75
C ALA A 319 2.63 -21.01 3.93
N TYR A 320 3.94 -20.92 4.14
CA TYR A 320 4.50 -20.13 5.25
C TYR A 320 4.12 -18.63 5.22
N LEU A 321 3.99 -18.01 4.04
CA LEU A 321 3.54 -16.63 3.93
C LEU A 321 2.06 -16.54 4.22
N VAL A 322 1.28 -17.48 3.69
CA VAL A 322 -0.17 -17.54 3.90
C VAL A 322 -0.45 -17.69 5.39
N ASP A 323 0.17 -18.66 6.06
CA ASP A 323 -0.02 -18.94 7.48
C ASP A 323 0.37 -17.73 8.35
N SER A 324 1.47 -17.05 8.01
CA SER A 324 1.95 -15.88 8.75
C SER A 324 1.08 -14.62 8.56
N LEU A 325 0.30 -14.54 7.48
CA LEU A 325 -0.46 -13.34 7.09
C LEU A 325 -1.97 -13.50 7.30
N TYR A 326 -2.50 -14.70 7.10
CA TYR A 326 -3.91 -15.07 7.25
C TYR A 326 -4.10 -15.91 8.51
N THR A 327 -4.32 -15.24 9.64
CA THR A 327 -4.46 -15.93 10.93
C THR A 327 -5.78 -16.73 10.98
N GLN A 328 -5.68 -18.07 11.04
CA GLN A 328 -6.86 -18.95 11.00
C GLN A 328 -7.68 -18.99 12.31
N THR A 329 -7.17 -18.45 13.43
CA THR A 329 -7.70 -18.81 14.76
C THR A 329 -8.22 -17.66 15.61
N GLY A 330 -8.33 -16.43 15.11
CA GLY A 330 -8.73 -15.28 15.93
C GLY A 330 -7.77 -14.97 17.10
N ARG A 331 -6.69 -15.76 17.25
CA ARG A 331 -5.49 -15.39 17.98
C ARG A 331 -4.76 -14.41 17.07
N ALA A 332 -4.55 -13.20 17.57
CA ALA A 332 -3.69 -12.25 16.92
C ALA A 332 -2.27 -12.85 16.90
N GLU A 333 -1.91 -13.60 15.86
CA GLU A 333 -0.49 -13.73 15.56
C GLU A 333 0.04 -12.32 15.39
N SER A 334 1.12 -12.05 16.11
CA SER A 334 1.63 -10.71 16.23
C SER A 334 1.98 -10.19 14.83
N MET A 335 1.64 -8.94 14.52
CA MET A 335 2.11 -8.27 13.30
C MET A 335 3.63 -8.39 13.11
N LEU A 336 4.38 -8.58 14.22
CA LEU A 336 5.78 -8.97 14.21
C LEU A 336 6.05 -10.23 13.36
N THR A 337 5.28 -11.31 13.54
CA THR A 337 5.41 -12.55 12.74
C THR A 337 5.21 -12.27 11.26
N ALA A 338 4.13 -11.56 10.91
CA ALA A 338 3.82 -11.17 9.53
C ALA A 338 4.94 -10.33 8.89
N VAL A 339 5.40 -9.28 9.59
CA VAL A 339 6.49 -8.41 9.11
C VAL A 339 7.79 -9.19 8.96
N ASN A 340 8.13 -10.07 9.92
CA ASN A 340 9.31 -10.92 9.83
C ASN A 340 9.24 -11.87 8.64
N ALA A 341 8.11 -12.55 8.43
CA ALA A 341 7.93 -13.47 7.31
C ALA A 341 8.11 -12.76 5.96
N LEU A 342 7.55 -11.55 5.81
CA LEU A 342 7.71 -10.72 4.61
C LEU A 342 9.16 -10.25 4.40
N VAL A 343 9.83 -9.77 5.45
CA VAL A 343 11.24 -9.33 5.37
C VAL A 343 12.14 -10.52 5.00
N VAL A 344 11.96 -11.68 5.64
CA VAL A 344 12.72 -12.90 5.36
C VAL A 344 12.46 -13.40 3.95
N HIS A 345 11.21 -13.38 3.47
CA HIS A 345 10.88 -13.75 2.09
C HIS A 345 11.67 -12.92 1.07
N CYS A 346 11.77 -11.61 1.30
CA CYS A 346 12.46 -10.71 0.38
C CYS A 346 13.99 -10.78 0.48
N THR A 347 14.55 -11.00 1.68
CA THR A 347 16.00 -11.02 1.90
C THR A 347 16.61 -12.41 1.70
N GLY A 348 15.93 -13.48 2.12
CA GLY A 348 16.36 -14.87 1.94
C GLY A 348 16.43 -15.29 0.47
N SER A 349 15.54 -14.75 -0.37
CA SER A 349 15.61 -14.92 -1.84
C SER A 349 16.88 -14.37 -2.46
N LYS A 350 17.59 -13.44 -1.80
CA LYS A 350 18.87 -12.90 -2.29
C LYS A 350 20.03 -13.87 -2.03
N VAL A 351 20.00 -14.58 -0.89
CA VAL A 351 21.03 -15.55 -0.47
C VAL A 351 20.98 -16.82 -1.33
N LEU A 352 19.77 -17.32 -1.63
CA LEU A 352 19.60 -18.50 -2.51
C LEU A 352 20.05 -18.23 -3.95
N ARG A 353 20.01 -16.98 -4.42
CA ARG A 353 20.38 -16.62 -5.80
C ARG A 353 21.86 -16.26 -5.99
N SER A 354 22.60 -16.01 -4.91
CA SER A 354 24.07 -15.89 -4.95
C SER A 354 24.77 -17.26 -4.87
N SER A 355 24.07 -18.30 -4.43
CA SER A 355 24.56 -19.69 -4.45
C SER A 355 24.05 -20.42 -5.70
N THR A 356 24.68 -20.17 -6.85
CA THR A 356 24.54 -21.07 -8.02
C THR A 356 25.48 -22.27 -7.88
N ARG A 357 25.31 -23.05 -6.81
CA ARG A 357 25.66 -24.46 -6.78
C ARG A 357 24.48 -25.23 -6.18
N PRO A 358 24.06 -26.33 -6.81
CA PRO A 358 22.99 -27.14 -6.25
C PRO A 358 23.46 -27.68 -4.90
N LEU A 359 22.81 -27.25 -3.82
CA LEU A 359 22.94 -27.88 -2.52
C LEU A 359 22.27 -29.25 -2.64
N ILE A 360 23.08 -30.26 -2.92
CA ILE A 360 22.72 -31.65 -2.69
C ILE A 360 22.61 -31.79 -1.18
N VAL A 361 21.37 -31.82 -0.68
CA VAL A 361 21.08 -32.21 0.70
C VAL A 361 21.36 -33.70 0.79
N THR A 362 22.50 -34.06 1.39
CA THR A 362 22.70 -35.41 1.93
C THR A 362 22.44 -35.36 3.42
N ASP A 363 21.62 -36.29 3.87
CA ASP A 363 21.20 -36.43 5.26
C ASP A 363 22.38 -36.78 6.18
N ASN A 364 22.31 -36.17 7.36
CA ASN A 364 22.80 -36.61 8.65
C ASN A 364 24.29 -36.46 9.04
N SER A 365 24.39 -35.74 10.17
CA SER A 365 25.30 -35.89 11.31
C SER A 365 26.57 -35.03 11.34
N GLY A 366 26.55 -34.03 12.24
CA GLY A 366 27.75 -33.39 12.80
C GLY A 366 27.89 -31.89 12.51
N PHE A 367 27.22 -31.04 13.30
CA PHE A 367 27.55 -29.61 13.34
C PHE A 367 28.85 -29.40 14.13
N THR A 368 29.97 -29.20 13.43
CA THR A 368 31.11 -28.44 13.94
C THR A 368 31.11 -27.07 13.27
N VAL A 369 30.92 -26.02 14.08
CA VAL A 369 30.99 -24.62 13.64
C VAL A 369 32.46 -24.24 13.49
N GLN A 370 32.93 -24.16 12.25
CA GLN A 370 34.04 -23.28 11.86
C GLN A 370 33.60 -22.57 10.59
N ASP A 371 33.34 -21.27 10.70
CA ASP A 371 33.50 -20.28 9.64
C ASP A 371 33.34 -18.90 10.26
N SER A 372 34.45 -18.42 10.82
CA SER A 372 34.63 -17.09 11.42
C SER A 372 35.35 -16.14 10.46
N GLU A 373 35.02 -16.15 9.17
CA GLU A 373 35.79 -15.43 8.13
C GLU A 373 35.00 -14.45 7.25
N LEU A 374 33.81 -14.00 7.67
CA LEU A 374 33.00 -13.03 6.90
C LEU A 374 32.71 -11.70 7.64
N LEU A 375 33.51 -11.35 8.65
CA LEU A 375 33.36 -10.12 9.44
C LEU A 375 34.53 -9.11 9.32
N LEU A 376 35.45 -9.28 8.35
CA LEU A 376 36.68 -8.48 8.29
C LEU A 376 36.95 -7.67 6.99
N GLU A 377 35.94 -7.40 6.16
CA GLU A 377 36.12 -6.55 4.94
C GLU A 377 35.38 -5.20 4.98
N LEU A 378 35.19 -4.58 6.15
CA LEU A 378 34.66 -3.20 6.26
C LEU A 378 35.50 -2.24 7.11
N GLN A 379 36.78 -2.51 7.29
CA GLN A 379 37.71 -1.55 7.87
C GLN A 379 38.99 -1.50 7.04
N HIS A 380 39.06 -0.56 6.09
CA HIS A 380 40.27 0.20 5.73
C HIS A 380 39.97 1.15 4.54
N VAL A 381 39.46 2.34 4.84
CA VAL A 381 39.80 3.54 4.05
C VAL A 381 40.18 4.63 5.03
N THR A 382 41.45 4.64 5.39
CA THR A 382 42.12 5.76 6.05
C THR A 382 42.35 6.87 5.04
N SER A 383 41.77 8.06 5.25
CA SER A 383 42.38 9.31 4.77
C SER A 383 43.73 9.53 5.49
N PRO A 384 44.68 10.23 4.86
CA PRO A 384 44.85 11.63 5.27
C PRO A 384 45.20 12.64 4.15
N SER A 385 44.76 13.87 4.43
CA SER A 385 45.38 15.20 4.17
C SER A 385 45.66 15.70 2.74
N LEU A 386 44.84 16.70 2.34
CA LEU A 386 45.22 18.09 2.04
C LEU A 386 46.63 18.38 1.48
N THR A 387 46.69 19.05 0.33
CA THR A 387 47.44 20.32 0.17
C THR A 387 46.92 21.12 -1.04
N TRP A 388 47.11 22.43 -0.94
CA TRP A 388 46.56 23.53 -1.72
C TRP A 388 47.14 23.70 -3.14
N ARG A 389 46.31 24.10 -4.10
CA ARG A 389 46.41 25.38 -4.84
C ARG A 389 45.15 25.63 -5.66
#